data_AF-N1W7C9-F1
#
_entry.id   AF-N1W7C9-F1
#
_cell.length_a   1.000
_cell.length_b   1.000
_cell.length_c   1.000
_cell.angle_alpha   90.00
_cell.angle_beta   90.00
_cell.angle_gamma   90.00
#
_symmetry.space_group_name_H-M   'P 1'
#
loop_
_entity.id
_entity.type
_entity.pdbx_description
1 polymer ?
#
loop_
_entity_poly.entity_id
_entity_poly.type
_entity_poly.pdbx_seq_one_letter_code
_entity_poly.pdbx_strand_id
1 'polypeptide(L)'
;MLENLQLLANISTTIAVVIAVFQLYKQNKQRRIDYLLRLHEFLISNREMEELFYKIDHETFKFNKNLPGSKQEIILDRLLGFFETICRLETEGLFTKSDFSFFEYELLRIVKNIEIKKYFDYLEKETSEDKISVPLFNELKNRQRKYI
;
A
#
# COMPACT_ATOMS: atom_id res chain seq x y z
N MET A 1 -36.08 -21.10 41.22
CA MET A 1 -34.71 -20.63 41.58
C MET A 1 -33.71 -20.91 40.47
N LEU A 2 -33.65 -22.12 39.90
CA LEU A 2 -32.76 -22.45 38.77
C LEU A 2 -33.01 -21.60 37.51
N GLU A 3 -34.26 -21.38 37.12
CA GLU A 3 -34.61 -20.61 35.92
C GLU A 3 -34.13 -19.14 35.99
N ASN A 4 -34.29 -18.50 37.15
CA ASN A 4 -33.80 -17.15 37.39
C ASN A 4 -32.27 -17.07 37.29
N LEU A 5 -31.56 -18.11 37.75
CA LEU A 5 -30.10 -18.20 37.65
C LEU A 5 -29.66 -18.35 36.19
N GLN A 6 -30.36 -19.19 35.42
CA GLN A 6 -30.09 -19.38 33.98
C GLN A 6 -30.34 -18.10 33.17
N LEU A 7 -31.42 -17.36 33.49
CA LEU A 7 -31.71 -16.09 32.85
C LEU A 7 -30.59 -15.06 33.10
N LEU A 8 -30.12 -14.95 34.35
CA LEU A 8 -29.01 -14.06 34.71
C LEU A 8 -27.71 -14.47 34.02
N ALA A 9 -27.43 -15.77 33.93
CA ALA A 9 -26.27 -16.27 33.20
C ALA A 9 -26.33 -15.89 31.72
N ASN A 10 -27.48 -16.08 31.05
CA ASN A 10 -27.66 -15.74 29.64
C ASN A 10 -27.51 -14.23 29.38
N ILE A 11 -28.03 -13.38 30.27
CA ILE A 11 -27.85 -11.92 30.20
C ILE A 11 -26.37 -11.58 30.34
N SER A 12 -25.68 -12.16 31.33
CA SER A 12 -24.25 -11.94 31.55
C SER A 12 -23.41 -12.36 30.34
N THR A 13 -23.67 -13.53 29.76
CA THR A 13 -23.01 -14.01 28.55
C THR A 13 -23.26 -13.06 27.38
N THR A 14 -24.49 -12.59 27.20
CA THR A 14 -24.83 -11.64 26.12
C THR A 14 -24.04 -10.33 26.27
N ILE A 15 -23.98 -9.78 27.48
CA ILE A 15 -23.20 -8.56 27.76
C ILE A 15 -21.71 -8.80 27.49
N ALA A 16 -21.16 -9.94 27.91
CA ALA A 16 -19.77 -10.28 27.67
C ALA A 16 -19.44 -10.37 26.17
N VAL A 17 -20.33 -10.97 25.36
CA VAL A 17 -20.17 -11.04 23.90
C VAL A 17 -20.20 -9.63 23.28
N VAL A 18 -21.12 -8.77 23.70
CA VAL A 18 -21.18 -7.38 23.21
C VAL A 18 -19.87 -6.65 23.52
N ILE A 19 -19.37 -6.74 24.76
CA ILE A 19 -18.09 -6.14 25.15
C ILE A 19 -16.95 -6.69 24.30
N ALA A 20 -16.88 -8.00 24.08
CA ALA A 20 -15.84 -8.63 23.26
C ALA A 20 -15.86 -8.12 21.81
N VAL A 21 -17.04 -7.97 21.21
CA VAL A 21 -17.18 -7.38 19.86
C VAL A 21 -16.67 -5.94 19.82
N PHE A 22 -17.03 -5.11 20.81
CA PHE A 22 -16.52 -3.74 20.90
C PHE A 22 -15.00 -3.68 21.10
N GLN A 23 -14.43 -4.59 21.88
CA GLN A 23 -12.99 -4.71 22.07
C GLN A 23 -12.27 -5.11 20.78
N LEU A 24 -12.79 -6.11 20.06
CA LEU A 24 -12.25 -6.53 18.76
C LEU A 24 -12.27 -5.40 17.75
N TYR A 25 -13.36 -4.63 17.69
CA TYR A 25 -13.45 -3.47 16.81
C TYR A 25 -12.37 -2.42 17.12
N LYS A 26 -12.20 -2.05 18.40
CA LYS A 26 -11.16 -1.09 18.81
C LYS A 26 -9.76 -1.64 18.55
N GLN A 27 -9.52 -2.92 18.83
CA GLN A 27 -8.23 -3.56 18.61
C GLN A 27 -7.86 -3.60 17.13
N ASN A 28 -8.81 -3.90 16.25
CA ASN A 28 -8.58 -3.89 14.80
C ASN A 28 -8.24 -2.48 14.30
N LYS A 29 -8.91 -1.45 14.80
CA LYS A 29 -8.57 -0.06 14.49
C LYS A 29 -7.14 0.28 14.93
N GLN A 30 -6.76 -0.08 16.14
CA GLN A 30 -5.41 0.16 16.66
C GLN A 30 -4.35 -0.56 15.82
N ARG A 31 -4.54 -1.85 15.53
CA ARG A 31 -3.62 -2.65 14.71
C ARG A 31 -3.40 -2.04 13.32
N ARG A 32 -4.46 -1.50 12.71
CA ARG A 32 -4.37 -0.82 11.41
C ARG A 32 -3.52 0.44 11.49
N ILE A 33 -3.74 1.28 12.52
CA ILE A 33 -2.93 2.49 12.74
C ILE A 33 -1.46 2.11 12.97
N ASP A 34 -1.18 1.13 13.83
CA ASP A 34 0.18 0.70 14.10
C ASP A 34 0.87 0.16 12.83
N TYR A 35 0.11 -0.50 11.96
CA TYR A 35 0.63 -0.97 10.67
C TYR A 35 0.91 0.18 9.71
N LEU A 36 0.03 1.19 9.61
CA LEU A 36 0.27 2.41 8.82
C LEU A 36 1.54 3.13 9.28
N LEU A 37 1.71 3.30 10.59
CA LEU A 37 2.90 3.94 11.15
C LEU A 37 4.17 3.15 10.80
N ARG A 38 4.14 1.82 10.86
CA ARG A 38 5.28 0.98 10.44
C ARG A 38 5.59 1.11 8.95
N LEU A 39 4.58 1.18 8.08
CA LEU A 39 4.80 1.41 6.65
C LEU A 39 5.43 2.79 6.39
N HIS A 40 4.94 3.82 7.08
CA HIS A 40 5.47 5.17 6.97
C HIS A 40 6.92 5.25 7.48
N GLU A 41 7.19 4.65 8.64
CA GLU A 41 8.55 4.55 9.20
C GLU A 41 9.47 3.76 8.26
N PHE A 42 8.99 2.69 7.64
CA PHE A 42 9.76 1.93 6.64
C PHE A 42 10.14 2.77 5.43
N LEU A 43 9.21 3.61 4.93
CA LEU A 43 9.48 4.50 3.81
C LEU A 43 10.56 5.54 4.16
N ILE A 44 10.44 6.20 5.31
CA ILE A 44 11.34 7.29 5.73
C ILE A 44 12.70 6.76 6.21
N SER A 45 12.73 5.62 6.91
CA SER A 45 13.99 5.04 7.41
C SER A 45 14.87 4.48 6.30
N ASN A 46 14.28 4.15 5.14
CA ASN A 46 15.03 3.69 3.98
C ASN A 46 15.50 4.87 3.13
N ARG A 47 16.68 5.39 3.49
CA ARG A 47 17.30 6.52 2.81
C ARG A 47 17.40 6.38 1.29
N GLU A 48 17.67 5.18 0.77
CA GLU A 48 17.78 4.98 -0.69
C GLU A 48 16.44 5.17 -1.40
N MET A 49 15.34 4.66 -0.82
CA MET A 49 13.99 4.85 -1.33
C MET A 49 13.55 6.30 -1.20
N GLU A 50 13.84 6.94 -0.06
CA GLU A 50 13.56 8.35 0.18
C GLU A 50 14.29 9.23 -0.85
N GLU A 51 15.60 9.06 -1.03
CA GLU A 51 16.38 9.81 -2.02
C GLU A 51 15.88 9.61 -3.45
N LEU A 52 15.46 8.39 -3.81
CA LEU A 52 14.86 8.13 -5.12
C LEU A 52 13.49 8.79 -5.25
N PHE A 53 12.65 8.74 -4.21
CA PHE A 53 11.37 9.43 -4.19
C PHE A 53 11.56 10.94 -4.41
N TYR A 54 12.50 11.58 -3.71
CA TYR A 54 12.82 13.00 -3.94
C TYR A 54 13.26 13.26 -5.38
N LYS A 55 14.05 12.37 -5.99
CA LYS A 55 14.42 12.52 -7.40
C LYS A 55 13.22 12.46 -8.34
N ILE A 56 12.25 11.60 -8.04
CA ILE A 56 10.98 11.50 -8.78
C ILE A 56 10.14 12.76 -8.55
N ASP A 57 10.02 13.21 -7.30
CA ASP A 57 9.26 14.39 -6.91
C ASP A 57 9.80 15.67 -7.59
N HIS A 58 11.11 15.84 -7.62
CA HIS A 58 11.76 16.98 -8.28
C HIS A 58 12.02 16.78 -9.79
N GLU A 59 11.45 15.74 -10.41
CA GLU A 59 11.59 15.44 -11.85
C GLU A 59 13.04 15.25 -12.34
N THR A 60 13.97 14.97 -11.43
CA THR A 60 15.39 14.73 -11.70
C THR A 60 15.71 13.25 -11.96
N PHE A 61 14.82 12.34 -11.56
CA PHE A 61 14.85 10.95 -12.02
C PHE A 61 14.65 10.91 -13.55
N LYS A 62 15.43 10.07 -14.25
CA LYS A 62 15.34 9.88 -15.71
C LYS A 62 15.45 8.40 -16.03
N PHE A 63 14.43 7.87 -16.70
CA PHE A 63 14.49 6.52 -17.25
C PHE A 63 15.43 6.55 -18.46
N ASN A 64 16.38 5.61 -18.48
CA ASN A 64 17.36 5.49 -19.57
C ASN A 64 17.72 4.01 -19.78
N LYS A 65 18.39 3.72 -20.91
CA LYS A 65 18.73 2.35 -21.32
C LYS A 65 19.69 1.60 -20.39
N ASN A 66 20.37 2.32 -19.49
CA ASN A 66 21.29 1.72 -18.51
C ASN A 66 20.61 1.49 -17.15
N LEU A 67 19.32 1.84 -17.02
CA LEU A 67 18.57 1.58 -15.81
C LEU A 67 18.37 0.07 -15.56
N PRO A 68 18.01 -0.75 -16.57
CA PRO A 68 17.82 -2.18 -16.35
C PRO A 68 19.09 -2.89 -15.83
N GLY A 69 18.93 -3.73 -14.81
CA GLY A 69 20.00 -4.41 -14.07
C GLY A 69 20.80 -3.52 -13.13
N SER A 70 20.50 -2.22 -13.02
CA SER A 70 21.27 -1.29 -12.19
C SER A 70 20.82 -1.32 -10.73
N LYS A 71 21.70 -0.85 -9.82
CA LYS A 71 21.32 -0.62 -8.42
C LYS A 71 20.12 0.34 -8.30
N GLN A 72 20.00 1.30 -9.21
CA GLN A 72 18.91 2.27 -9.19
C GLN A 72 17.56 1.64 -9.55
N GLU A 73 17.53 0.66 -10.46
CA GLU A 73 16.32 -0.11 -10.76
C GLU A 73 15.86 -0.92 -9.54
N ILE A 74 16.77 -1.59 -8.83
CA ILE A 74 16.42 -2.34 -7.61
C ILE A 74 15.74 -1.45 -6.57
N ILE A 75 16.23 -0.22 -6.39
CA ILE A 75 15.64 0.75 -5.46
C ILE A 75 14.29 1.23 -5.99
N LEU A 76 14.18 1.45 -7.31
CA LEU A 76 12.93 1.85 -7.98
C LEU A 76 11.85 0.78 -7.83
N ASP A 77 12.17 -0.48 -8.11
CA ASP A 77 11.25 -1.60 -7.96
C ASP A 77 10.81 -1.79 -6.52
N ARG A 78 11.70 -1.55 -5.55
CA ARG A 78 11.35 -1.59 -4.14
C ARG A 78 10.37 -0.48 -3.77
N LEU A 79 10.63 0.75 -4.23
CA LEU A 79 9.75 1.89 -4.01
C LEU A 79 8.37 1.68 -4.65
N LEU A 80 8.34 1.27 -5.92
CA LEU A 80 7.10 0.98 -6.64
C LEU A 80 6.36 -0.21 -6.03
N GLY A 81 7.07 -1.25 -5.61
CA GLY A 81 6.49 -2.42 -4.91
C GLY A 81 5.85 -2.05 -3.58
N PHE A 82 6.45 -1.11 -2.85
CA PHE A 82 5.86 -0.55 -1.64
C PHE A 82 4.54 0.17 -1.93
N PHE A 83 4.49 1.05 -2.92
CA PHE A 83 3.25 1.77 -3.26
C PHE A 83 2.19 0.89 -3.95
N GLU A 84 2.60 -0.13 -4.71
CA GLU A 84 1.68 -1.16 -5.23
C GLU A 84 1.03 -1.92 -4.08
N THR A 85 1.80 -2.27 -3.05
CA THR A 85 1.26 -2.91 -1.84
C THR A 85 0.24 -2.01 -1.16
N ILE A 86 0.55 -0.73 -0.97
CA ILE A 86 -0.40 0.24 -0.38
C ILE A 86 -1.68 0.35 -1.21
N CYS A 87 -1.58 0.46 -2.54
CA CYS A 87 -2.75 0.51 -3.41
C CYS A 87 -3.59 -0.76 -3.29
N ARG A 88 -2.95 -1.93 -3.26
CA ARG A 88 -3.66 -3.21 -3.12
C ARG A 88 -4.41 -3.32 -1.79
N LEU A 89 -3.81 -2.87 -0.69
CA LEU A 89 -4.45 -2.86 0.63
C LEU A 89 -5.71 -1.98 0.66
N GLU A 90 -5.73 -0.88 -0.09
CA GLU A 90 -6.92 -0.03 -0.23
C GLU A 90 -7.97 -0.67 -1.14
N THR A 91 -7.56 -1.25 -2.28
CA THR A 91 -8.46 -1.97 -3.20
C THR A 91 -9.13 -3.17 -2.53
N GLU A 92 -8.43 -3.88 -1.64
CA GLU A 92 -8.96 -5.01 -0.87
C GLU A 92 -9.80 -4.58 0.36
N GLY A 93 -9.93 -3.27 0.63
CA GLY A 93 -10.71 -2.75 1.75
C GLY A 93 -10.05 -2.92 3.12
N LEU A 94 -8.78 -3.32 3.17
CA LEU A 94 -7.99 -3.41 4.40
C LEU A 94 -7.58 -2.02 4.89
N PHE A 95 -7.32 -1.10 3.96
CA PHE A 95 -7.16 0.32 4.21
C PHE A 95 -8.43 1.07 3.83
N THR A 96 -8.86 1.97 4.72
CA THR A 96 -9.88 2.96 4.38
C THR A 96 -9.26 4.08 3.54
N LYS A 97 -10.10 4.87 2.87
CA LYS A 97 -9.63 6.07 2.14
C LYS A 97 -8.86 7.05 3.02
N SER A 98 -9.22 7.16 4.31
CA SER A 98 -8.51 8.02 5.27
C SER A 98 -7.18 7.43 5.71
N ASP A 99 -7.02 6.12 5.68
CA ASP A 99 -5.72 5.48 5.94
C ASP A 99 -4.79 5.70 4.73
N PHE A 100 -5.36 5.61 3.53
CA PHE A 100 -4.65 5.82 2.27
C PHE A 100 -4.16 7.27 2.08
N SER A 101 -4.87 8.27 2.60
CA SER A 101 -4.46 9.68 2.49
C SER A 101 -3.11 9.98 3.15
N PHE A 102 -2.59 9.10 4.01
CA PHE A 102 -1.22 9.20 4.55
C PHE A 102 -0.12 9.09 3.49
N PHE A 103 -0.40 8.43 2.36
CA PHE A 103 0.55 8.16 1.28
C PHE A 103 0.13 8.79 -0.05
N GLU A 104 -0.98 9.53 -0.06
CA GLU A 104 -1.60 10.02 -1.28
C GLU A 104 -0.71 11.04 -2.00
N TYR A 105 0.02 11.87 -1.26
CA TYR A 105 0.96 12.82 -1.86
C TYR A 105 2.06 12.09 -2.64
N GLU A 106 2.79 11.20 -1.99
CA GLU A 106 3.92 10.49 -2.58
C GLU A 106 3.47 9.65 -3.76
N LEU A 107 2.34 8.95 -3.59
CA LEU A 107 1.75 8.17 -4.67
C LEU A 107 1.40 9.05 -5.87
N LEU A 108 0.77 10.21 -5.65
CA LEU A 108 0.38 11.13 -6.72
C LEU A 108 1.61 11.64 -7.48
N ARG A 109 2.71 11.94 -6.78
CA ARG A 109 3.98 12.34 -7.41
C ARG A 109 4.57 11.22 -8.26
N ILE A 110 4.51 9.98 -7.78
CA ILE A 110 4.98 8.80 -8.53
C ILE A 110 4.14 8.56 -9.78
N VAL A 111 2.82 8.46 -9.65
CA VAL A 111 1.95 8.08 -10.78
C VAL A 111 1.90 9.14 -11.86
N LYS A 112 2.08 10.43 -11.52
CA LYS A 112 2.12 11.53 -12.50
C LYS A 112 3.48 11.69 -13.18
N ASN A 113 4.53 11.05 -12.69
CA ASN A 113 5.87 11.22 -13.25
C ASN A 113 6.00 10.50 -14.61
N ILE A 114 6.38 11.24 -15.65
CA ILE A 114 6.50 10.71 -17.02
C ILE A 114 7.59 9.66 -17.17
N GLU A 115 8.65 9.72 -16.38
CA GLU A 115 9.76 8.76 -16.43
C GLU A 115 9.36 7.43 -15.79
N ILE A 116 8.48 7.46 -14.78
CA ILE A 116 7.85 6.26 -14.22
C ILE A 116 6.93 5.60 -15.23
N LYS A 117 6.17 6.40 -16.01
CA LYS A 117 5.37 5.86 -17.12
C LYS A 117 6.25 5.15 -18.15
N LYS A 118 7.35 5.78 -18.59
CA LYS A 118 8.31 5.16 -19.51
C LYS A 118 8.86 3.84 -18.96
N TYR A 119 9.10 3.77 -17.66
CA TYR A 119 9.55 2.56 -17.01
C TYR A 119 8.48 1.45 -17.05
N PHE A 120 7.22 1.77 -16.78
CA PHE A 120 6.12 0.81 -16.93
C PHE A 120 5.96 0.35 -18.38
N ASP A 121 6.05 1.25 -19.36
CA ASP A 121 5.98 0.90 -20.78
C ASP A 121 7.14 -0.05 -21.17
N TYR A 122 8.33 0.17 -20.62
CA TYR A 122 9.48 -0.74 -20.78
C TYR A 122 9.18 -2.13 -20.19
N LEU A 123 8.72 -2.22 -18.94
CA LEU A 123 8.40 -3.49 -18.31
C LEU A 123 7.30 -4.27 -19.05
N GLU A 124 6.26 -3.59 -19.54
CA GLU A 124 5.19 -4.22 -20.32
C GLU A 124 5.72 -4.80 -21.63
N LYS A 125 6.66 -4.10 -22.29
CA LYS A 125 7.30 -4.60 -23.50
C LYS A 125 8.13 -5.86 -23.22
N GLU A 126 9.02 -5.83 -22.22
CA GLU A 126 9.88 -6.98 -21.91
C GLU A 126 9.06 -8.21 -21.48
N THR A 127 8.06 -8.02 -20.61
CA THR A 127 7.20 -9.12 -20.15
C THR A 127 6.35 -9.73 -21.27
N SER A 128 5.92 -8.91 -22.24
CA SER A 128 5.20 -9.39 -23.43
C SER A 128 6.10 -10.20 -24.35
N GLU A 129 7.37 -9.80 -24.52
CA GLU A 129 8.36 -10.51 -25.32
C GLU A 129 8.73 -11.86 -24.69
N ASP A 130 8.84 -11.93 -23.35
CA ASP A 130 9.15 -13.14 -22.60
C ASP A 130 7.94 -14.08 -22.38
N LYS A 131 6.72 -13.69 -22.84
CA LYS A 131 5.45 -14.39 -22.58
C LYS A 131 5.15 -14.57 -21.09
N ILE A 132 5.70 -13.71 -20.25
CA ILE A 132 5.48 -13.75 -18.80
C ILE A 132 4.22 -12.93 -18.50
N SER A 133 3.11 -13.61 -18.24
CA SER A 133 1.85 -13.01 -17.80
C SER A 133 1.90 -12.71 -16.29
N VAL A 134 2.79 -11.81 -15.86
CA VAL A 134 2.78 -11.32 -14.48
C VAL A 134 2.35 -9.86 -14.46
N PRO A 135 1.19 -9.54 -13.86
CA PRO A 135 0.73 -8.16 -13.72
C PRO A 135 1.59 -7.39 -12.71
N LEU A 136 2.72 -6.85 -13.18
CA LEU A 136 3.58 -5.96 -12.40
C LEU A 136 2.89 -4.59 -12.25
N PHE A 137 2.82 -4.12 -11.01
CA PHE A 137 2.35 -2.77 -10.66
C PHE A 137 0.96 -2.41 -11.20
N ASN A 138 0.03 -3.37 -11.24
CA ASN A 138 -1.29 -3.17 -11.83
C ASN A 138 -2.09 -2.07 -11.14
N GLU A 139 -2.07 -2.04 -9.82
CA GLU A 139 -2.80 -1.03 -9.06
C GLU A 139 -2.22 0.36 -9.33
N LEU A 140 -0.89 0.48 -9.36
CA LEU A 140 -0.21 1.72 -9.75
C LEU A 140 -0.54 2.16 -11.18
N LYS A 141 -0.52 1.25 -12.15
CA LYS A 141 -0.86 1.55 -13.55
C LYS A 141 -2.32 1.98 -13.69
N ASN A 142 -3.24 1.33 -12.97
CA ASN A 142 -4.65 1.71 -12.95
C ASN A 142 -4.83 3.12 -12.38
N ARG A 143 -4.09 3.46 -11.31
CA ARG A 143 -4.09 4.82 -10.74
C ARG A 143 -3.48 5.82 -11.72
N GLN A 144 -2.38 5.50 -12.38
CA GLN A 144 -1.76 6.37 -13.39
C GLN A 144 -2.73 6.71 -14.53
N ARG A 145 -3.49 5.74 -15.04
CA ARG A 145 -4.54 5.95 -16.06
C ARG A 145 -5.70 6.85 -15.61
N LYS A 146 -5.92 6.97 -14.29
CA LYS A 146 -6.98 7.81 -13.72
C LYS A 146 -6.56 9.27 -13.56
N TYR A 147 -5.27 9.55 -13.45
CA TYR A 147 -4.73 10.88 -13.15
C TYR A 147 -4.04 11.57 -14.33
N ILE A 148 -3.96 10.90 -15.49
CA ILE A 148 -3.48 11.41 -16.78
C ILE A 148 -4.67 11.45 -17.74
#